data_AF-A0A0D7B3A8-F1
#
_entry.id   AF-A0A0D7B3A8-F1
#
_cell.length_a   1.000
_cell.length_b   1.000
_cell.length_c   1.000
_cell.angle_alpha   90.00
_cell.angle_beta   90.00
_cell.angle_gamma   90.00
#
_symmetry.space_group_name_H-M   'P 1'
#
loop_
_entity.id
_entity.type
_entity.pdbx_description
1 polymer ?
#
loop_
_entity_poly.entity_id
_entity_poly.type
_entity_poly.pdbx_seq_one_letter_code
_entity_poly.pdbx_strand_id
1 'polypeptide(L)'
;MWTAEWWWKIQDLLPEGHTLGALIISTDKTQLTQFSGSRQAYPVYLTLGNIPSALRRKPSEQACILLAYLPVEKIARSGLTKNALSSRYQRLFHAAMTELFKPIVEAGKNGVEMVSGSGLVTTVHPILAAYVADYPEQCLVTCSKYGSCPKCQAGPDDLDLDDDTVPALMR
;
A
#
# COMPACT_ATOMS: atom_id res chain seq x y z
N MET A 1 -6.23 -7.80 -13.53
CA MET A 1 -5.44 -8.67 -12.63
C MET A 1 -6.33 -9.09 -11.45
N TRP A 2 -7.22 -10.06 -11.67
CA TRP A 2 -8.29 -10.46 -10.73
C TRP A 2 -8.31 -11.98 -10.46
N THR A 3 -7.31 -12.72 -10.93
CA THR A 3 -7.18 -14.13 -10.58
C THR A 3 -6.42 -14.22 -9.26
N ALA A 4 -6.97 -14.95 -8.29
CA ALA A 4 -6.29 -15.27 -7.02
C ALA A 4 -5.02 -16.14 -7.23
N GLU A 5 -4.55 -16.29 -8.47
CA GLU A 5 -3.33 -16.99 -8.86
C GLU A 5 -2.08 -16.45 -8.19
N TRP A 6 -2.01 -15.14 -7.93
CA TRP A 6 -0.86 -14.57 -7.23
C TRP A 6 -0.64 -15.28 -5.89
N TRP A 7 -1.72 -15.62 -5.19
CA TRP A 7 -1.64 -16.33 -3.92
C TRP A 7 -0.95 -17.67 -4.05
N TRP A 8 -1.43 -18.51 -4.97
CA TRP A 8 -0.91 -19.85 -5.20
C TRP A 8 0.54 -19.78 -5.65
N LYS A 9 0.85 -18.88 -6.58
CA LYS A 9 2.22 -18.67 -7.07
C LYS A 9 3.19 -18.33 -5.95
N ILE A 10 2.82 -17.49 -5.00
CA ILE A 10 3.70 -17.13 -3.88
C ILE A 10 3.75 -18.26 -2.84
N GLN A 11 2.63 -18.92 -2.55
CA GLN A 11 2.59 -20.04 -1.62
C GLN A 11 3.46 -21.23 -2.10
N ASP A 12 3.49 -21.50 -3.40
CA ASP A 12 4.31 -22.56 -4.01
C ASP A 12 5.83 -22.28 -3.92
N LEU A 13 6.23 -21.03 -3.68
CA LEU A 13 7.63 -20.65 -3.47
C LEU A 13 8.09 -20.83 -2.02
N LEU A 14 7.15 -21.05 -1.08
CA LEU A 14 7.47 -21.23 0.33
C LEU A 14 7.82 -22.70 0.64
N PRO A 15 8.64 -22.96 1.67
CA PRO A 15 8.91 -24.33 2.11
C PRO A 15 7.65 -25.10 2.50
N GLU A 16 7.70 -26.42 2.39
CA GLU A 16 6.60 -27.28 2.83
C GLU A 16 6.28 -27.05 4.32
N GLY A 17 4.99 -26.96 4.65
CA GLY A 17 4.51 -26.66 6.00
C GLY A 17 4.49 -25.17 6.37
N HIS A 18 4.98 -24.27 5.50
CA HIS A 18 4.90 -22.82 5.71
C HIS A 18 3.64 -22.24 5.06
N THR A 19 3.13 -21.12 5.58
CA THR A 19 1.88 -20.50 5.11
C THR A 19 2.07 -19.03 4.75
N LEU A 20 1.45 -18.61 3.64
CA LEU A 20 1.38 -17.22 3.23
C LEU A 20 0.36 -16.42 4.04
N GLY A 21 0.81 -15.31 4.64
CA GLY A 21 -0.05 -14.27 5.18
C GLY A 21 -0.10 -13.08 4.24
N ALA A 22 -1.11 -13.00 3.37
CA ALA A 22 -1.20 -11.89 2.44
C ALA A 22 -1.59 -10.60 3.17
N LEU A 23 -0.74 -9.58 3.12
CA LEU A 23 -1.01 -8.27 3.69
C LEU A 23 -1.60 -7.35 2.62
N ILE A 24 -2.68 -6.66 2.96
CA ILE A 24 -3.27 -5.60 2.15
C ILE A 24 -3.15 -4.31 2.95
N ILE A 25 -2.53 -3.31 2.34
CA ILE A 25 -2.37 -1.99 2.93
C ILE A 25 -3.28 -1.01 2.25
N SER A 26 -3.83 -0.08 3.03
CA SER A 26 -4.53 1.08 2.49
C SER A 26 -3.98 2.33 3.15
N THR A 27 -3.91 3.41 2.39
CA THR A 27 -3.75 4.74 2.99
C THR A 27 -4.88 5.65 2.56
N ASP A 28 -5.25 6.55 3.46
CA ASP A 28 -6.32 7.50 3.22
C ASP A 28 -5.93 8.83 3.84
N LYS A 29 -5.75 9.87 3.02
CA LYS A 29 -5.37 11.19 3.50
C LYS A 29 -6.60 11.87 4.14
N THR A 30 -6.66 11.86 5.46
CA THR A 30 -7.81 12.39 6.21
C THR A 30 -7.53 13.79 6.76
N GLN A 31 -8.47 14.71 6.54
CA GLN A 31 -8.43 16.03 7.20
C GLN A 31 -9.02 15.90 8.62
N LEU A 32 -8.21 16.16 9.64
CA LEU A 32 -8.65 16.04 11.04
C LEU A 32 -9.46 17.25 11.52
N THR A 33 -9.21 18.45 10.98
CA THR A 33 -9.97 19.67 11.33
C THR A 33 -10.13 20.60 10.12
N GLN A 34 -11.38 20.98 9.79
CA GLN A 34 -11.67 21.97 8.73
C GLN A 34 -11.60 23.42 9.25
N PHE A 35 -11.84 23.67 10.54
CA PHE A 35 -12.07 25.02 11.07
C PHE A 35 -11.05 25.53 12.10
N SER A 36 -10.15 24.69 12.63
CA SER A 36 -9.09 25.14 13.53
C SER A 36 -7.77 24.36 13.31
N GLY A 37 -6.79 25.04 12.72
CA GLY A 37 -5.40 24.56 12.70
C GLY A 37 -4.95 23.70 11.53
N SER A 38 -5.80 23.42 10.52
CA SER A 38 -5.43 22.66 9.29
C SER A 38 -4.56 21.43 9.58
N ARG A 39 -4.98 20.58 10.53
CA ARG A 39 -4.27 19.34 10.84
C ARG A 39 -4.75 18.25 9.91
N GLN A 40 -3.81 17.62 9.22
CA GLN A 40 -4.05 16.49 8.33
C GLN A 40 -3.40 15.26 8.97
N ALA A 41 -4.09 14.12 8.93
CA ALA A 41 -3.52 12.83 9.27
C ALA A 41 -3.44 12.00 8.00
N TYR A 42 -2.46 11.11 7.99
CA TYR A 42 -2.27 10.19 6.89
C TYR A 42 -2.15 8.78 7.49
N PRO A 43 -3.27 8.18 7.92
CA PRO A 43 -3.29 6.82 8.46
C PRO A 43 -2.85 5.77 7.44
N VAL A 44 -2.15 4.74 7.94
CA VAL A 44 -1.84 3.50 7.24
C VAL A 44 -2.66 2.40 7.89
N TYR A 45 -3.54 1.78 7.10
CA TYR A 45 -4.36 0.66 7.50
C TYR A 45 -3.78 -0.65 6.98
N LEU A 46 -3.93 -1.71 7.76
CA LEU A 46 -3.52 -3.07 7.42
C LEU A 46 -4.71 -4.02 7.58
N THR A 47 -4.91 -4.89 6.59
CA THR A 47 -5.83 -6.01 6.64
C THR A 47 -5.20 -7.25 6.01
N LEU A 48 -5.72 -8.43 6.33
CA LEU A 48 -5.25 -9.69 5.78
C LEU A 48 -6.08 -10.08 4.56
N GLY A 49 -5.41 -10.46 3.47
CA GLY A 49 -6.02 -11.04 2.28
C GLY A 49 -6.68 -12.39 2.54
N ASN A 50 -6.25 -13.11 3.60
CA ASN A 50 -6.87 -14.35 4.05
C ASN A 50 -8.31 -14.14 4.59
N ILE A 51 -8.69 -12.89 4.91
CA ILE A 51 -10.03 -12.59 5.46
C ILE A 51 -11.01 -12.34 4.30
N PRO A 52 -12.17 -13.02 4.30
CA PRO A 52 -13.23 -12.77 3.33
C PRO A 52 -13.56 -11.28 3.19
N SER A 53 -13.72 -10.81 1.96
CA SER A 53 -13.99 -9.39 1.67
C SER A 53 -15.25 -8.87 2.37
N ALA A 54 -16.26 -9.73 2.55
CA ALA A 54 -17.49 -9.41 3.28
C ALA A 54 -17.23 -9.13 4.77
N LEU A 55 -16.25 -9.79 5.39
CA LEU A 55 -15.85 -9.54 6.78
C LEU A 55 -14.96 -8.31 6.88
N ARG A 56 -14.03 -8.10 5.92
CA ARG A 56 -13.20 -6.89 5.85
C ARG A 56 -14.02 -5.59 5.79
N ARG A 57 -15.22 -5.65 5.20
CA ARG A 57 -16.12 -4.50 5.06
C ARG A 57 -17.01 -4.23 6.28
N LYS A 58 -16.96 -5.07 7.32
CA LYS A 58 -17.74 -4.90 8.54
C LYS A 58 -16.87 -4.28 9.64
N PRO A 59 -17.08 -3.01 10.02
CA PRO A 59 -16.29 -2.38 11.08
C PRO A 59 -16.32 -3.12 12.42
N SER A 60 -17.42 -3.82 12.72
CA SER A 60 -17.59 -4.63 13.93
C SER A 60 -16.65 -5.84 14.02
N GLU A 61 -16.14 -6.34 12.90
CA GLU A 61 -15.31 -7.55 12.83
C GLU A 61 -13.81 -7.25 13.04
N GLN A 62 -13.43 -5.97 13.16
CA GLN A 62 -12.05 -5.53 13.40
C GLN A 62 -11.00 -6.14 12.45
N ALA A 63 -11.43 -6.53 11.24
CA ALA A 63 -10.59 -7.16 10.22
C ALA A 63 -9.58 -6.20 9.57
N CYS A 64 -9.64 -4.91 9.92
CA CYS A 64 -8.73 -3.87 9.48
C CYS A 64 -8.22 -3.10 10.69
N ILE A 65 -6.91 -2.98 10.82
CA ILE A 65 -6.26 -2.28 11.93
C ILE A 65 -5.54 -1.03 11.43
N LEU A 66 -5.48 0.00 12.27
CA LEU A 66 -4.63 1.17 12.04
C LEU A 66 -3.21 0.83 12.50
N LEU A 67 -2.26 0.89 11.58
CA LEU A 67 -0.85 0.55 11.82
C LEU A 67 -0.02 1.76 12.25
N ALA A 68 -0.19 2.89 11.56
CA ALA A 68 0.57 4.11 11.83
C ALA A 68 -0.11 5.36 11.27
N TYR A 69 0.37 6.53 11.72
CA TYR A 69 0.12 7.81 11.06
C TYR A 69 1.41 8.29 10.41
N LEU A 70 1.39 8.56 9.11
CA LEU A 70 2.55 9.10 8.40
C LEU A 70 2.76 10.58 8.73
N PRO A 71 4.02 11.05 8.69
CA PRO A 71 4.34 12.43 8.96
C PRO A 71 3.72 13.35 7.89
N VAL A 72 2.96 14.33 8.35
CA VAL A 72 2.39 15.41 7.51
C VAL A 72 3.05 16.73 7.91
N GLU A 73 4.38 16.80 7.82
CA GLU A 73 5.07 18.05 8.14
C GLU A 73 4.69 19.16 7.14
N LYS A 74 4.52 20.38 7.65
CA LYS A 74 4.44 21.59 6.82
C LYS A 74 5.87 21.95 6.40
N ILE A 75 6.38 21.30 5.35
CA ILE A 75 7.69 21.63 4.78
C ILE A 75 7.69 23.13 4.44
N ALA A 76 8.64 23.87 5.01
CA ALA A 76 8.76 25.30 4.81
C ALA A 76 8.85 25.60 3.30
N ARG A 77 7.88 26.37 2.79
CA ARG A 77 7.80 26.72 1.37
C ARG A 77 8.84 27.77 0.94
N SER A 78 9.53 28.40 1.90
CA SER A 78 10.47 29.48 1.63
C SER A 78 11.66 28.98 0.82
N GLY A 79 11.81 29.49 -0.40
CA GLY A 79 12.96 29.22 -1.28
C GLY A 79 12.89 27.93 -2.09
N LEU A 80 11.77 27.19 -2.05
CA LEU A 80 11.60 25.95 -2.84
C LEU A 80 10.63 26.15 -4.00
N THR A 81 10.97 25.59 -5.17
CA THR A 81 10.04 25.46 -6.28
C THR A 81 8.94 24.45 -5.94
N LYS A 82 7.79 24.52 -6.64
CA LYS A 82 6.69 23.55 -6.46
C LYS A 82 7.16 22.10 -6.63
N ASN A 83 8.03 21.86 -7.62
CA ASN A 83 8.59 20.53 -7.89
C ASN A 83 9.50 20.06 -6.75
N ALA A 84 10.40 20.92 -6.27
CA ALA A 84 11.30 20.57 -5.17
C ALA A 84 10.51 20.27 -3.87
N LEU A 85 9.43 21.01 -3.62
CA LEU A 85 8.53 20.74 -2.50
C LEU A 85 7.82 19.38 -2.65
N SER A 86 7.26 19.10 -3.82
CA SER A 86 6.58 17.84 -4.13
C SER A 86 7.52 16.64 -3.97
N SER A 87 8.74 16.72 -4.51
CA SER A 87 9.74 15.66 -4.38
C SER A 87 10.16 15.42 -2.93
N ARG A 88 10.25 16.48 -2.10
CA ARG A 88 10.53 16.30 -0.67
C ARG A 88 9.39 15.58 0.06
N TYR A 89 8.14 15.92 -0.25
CA TYR A 89 6.98 15.21 0.30
C TYR A 89 6.97 13.73 -0.09
N GLN A 90 7.21 13.42 -1.36
CA GLN A 90 7.34 12.04 -1.85
C GLN A 90 8.46 11.29 -1.10
N ARG A 91 9.63 11.90 -0.95
CA ARG A 91 10.76 11.28 -0.22
C ARG A 91 10.43 11.03 1.25
N LEU A 92 9.77 11.98 1.92
CA LEU A 92 9.37 11.82 3.32
C LEU A 92 8.36 10.67 3.47
N PHE A 93 7.36 10.62 2.58
CA PHE A 93 6.37 9.54 2.54
C PHE A 93 7.05 8.17 2.37
N HIS A 94 7.92 8.04 1.36
CA HIS A 94 8.61 6.78 1.07
C HIS A 94 9.60 6.38 2.17
N ALA A 95 10.28 7.34 2.79
CA ALA A 95 11.15 7.06 3.94
C ALA A 95 10.35 6.54 5.14
N ALA A 96 9.22 7.17 5.46
CA ALA A 96 8.34 6.75 6.56
C ALA A 96 7.73 5.36 6.29
N MET A 97 7.28 5.10 5.06
CA MET A 97 6.79 3.79 4.66
C MET A 97 7.90 2.74 4.72
N THR A 98 9.10 3.05 4.23
CA THR A 98 10.25 2.13 4.33
C THR A 98 10.50 1.74 5.80
N GLU A 99 10.53 2.71 6.71
CA GLU A 99 10.72 2.44 8.14
C GLU A 99 9.60 1.55 8.71
N LEU A 100 8.35 1.86 8.37
CA LEU A 100 7.19 1.13 8.84
C LEU A 100 7.18 -0.33 8.38
N PHE A 101 7.61 -0.60 7.15
CA PHE A 101 7.58 -1.95 6.56
C PHE A 101 8.86 -2.77 6.76
N LYS A 102 9.96 -2.18 7.26
CA LYS A 102 11.19 -2.93 7.61
C LYS A 102 10.94 -4.25 8.37
N PRO A 103 10.18 -4.28 9.47
CA PRO A 103 9.94 -5.54 10.20
C PRO A 103 9.13 -6.54 9.38
N ILE A 104 8.20 -6.07 8.55
CA ILE A 104 7.38 -6.92 7.67
C ILE A 104 8.24 -7.55 6.58
N VAL A 105 9.18 -6.80 6.00
CA VAL A 105 10.10 -7.31 4.98
C VAL A 105 10.96 -8.44 5.54
N GLU A 106 11.46 -8.29 6.77
CA GLU A 106 12.25 -9.33 7.43
C GLU A 106 11.38 -10.56 7.76
N ALA A 107 10.21 -10.33 8.33
CA ALA A 107 9.24 -11.39 8.64
C ALA A 107 8.78 -12.14 7.38
N GLY A 108 8.59 -11.45 6.26
CA GLY A 108 8.20 -12.08 4.99
C GLY A 108 9.29 -12.99 4.41
N LYS A 109 10.57 -12.65 4.61
CA LYS A 109 11.70 -13.46 4.14
C LYS A 109 11.93 -14.70 5.00
N ASN A 110 11.97 -14.52 6.32
CA ASN A 110 12.36 -15.59 7.23
C ASN A 110 11.17 -16.39 7.78
N GLY A 111 9.96 -15.84 7.65
CA GLY A 111 8.78 -16.36 8.31
C GLY A 111 8.75 -16.01 9.80
N VAL A 112 7.57 -16.16 10.40
CA VAL A 112 7.33 -15.96 11.83
C VAL A 112 6.47 -17.11 12.33
N GLU A 113 6.88 -17.77 13.40
CA GLU A 113 6.06 -18.80 14.03
C GLU A 113 4.80 -18.16 14.63
N MET A 114 3.64 -18.67 14.23
CA MET A 114 2.35 -18.23 14.74
C MET A 114 1.53 -19.43 15.18
N VAL A 115 0.79 -19.26 16.27
CA VAL A 115 -0.15 -20.27 16.76
C VAL A 115 -1.49 -20.05 16.06
N SER A 116 -1.93 -21.07 15.35
CA SER A 116 -3.26 -21.10 14.73
C SER A 116 -4.37 -21.23 15.78
N GLY A 117 -5.62 -20.98 15.38
CA GLY A 117 -6.78 -21.13 16.26
C GLY A 117 -6.98 -22.56 16.80
N SER A 118 -6.39 -23.57 16.16
CA SER A 118 -6.39 -24.97 16.62
C SER A 118 -5.24 -25.31 17.56
N GLY A 119 -4.35 -24.35 17.87
CA GLY A 119 -3.16 -24.56 18.71
C GLY A 119 -1.94 -25.09 17.96
N LEU A 120 -2.04 -25.34 16.65
CA LEU A 120 -0.90 -25.75 15.83
C LEU A 120 0.04 -24.56 15.60
N VAL A 121 1.34 -24.76 15.78
CA VAL A 121 2.36 -23.78 15.40
C VAL A 121 2.67 -23.92 13.92
N THR A 122 2.66 -22.81 13.19
CA THR A 122 2.97 -22.78 11.76
C THR A 122 3.81 -21.55 11.45
N THR A 123 4.80 -21.69 10.57
CA THR A 123 5.60 -20.57 10.10
C THR A 123 4.81 -19.79 9.05
N VAL A 124 4.49 -18.53 9.37
CA VAL A 124 3.74 -17.63 8.50
C VAL A 124 4.67 -16.61 7.87
N HIS A 125 4.59 -16.45 6.55
CA HIS A 125 5.31 -15.43 5.80
C HIS A 125 4.35 -14.26 5.47
N PRO A 126 4.39 -13.15 6.22
CA PRO A 126 3.61 -11.96 5.88
C PRO A 126 4.19 -11.28 4.64
N ILE A 127 3.44 -11.25 3.54
CA ILE A 127 3.88 -10.67 2.27
C ILE A 127 2.87 -9.63 1.79
N LEU A 128 3.36 -8.45 1.41
CA LEU A 128 2.52 -7.39 0.85
C LEU A 128 1.96 -7.83 -0.51
N ALA A 129 0.65 -8.06 -0.54
CA ALA A 129 -0.08 -8.54 -1.71
C ALA A 129 -0.71 -7.40 -2.50
N ALA A 130 -1.22 -6.38 -1.81
CA ALA A 130 -1.87 -5.25 -2.46
C ALA A 130 -1.72 -3.95 -1.67
N TYR A 131 -1.65 -2.87 -2.42
CA TYR A 131 -1.78 -1.50 -1.90
C TYR A 131 -3.04 -0.88 -2.50
N VAL A 132 -4.02 -0.57 -1.65
CA VAL A 132 -5.27 0.07 -2.03
C VAL A 132 -5.16 1.56 -1.77
N ALA A 133 -5.31 2.34 -2.83
CA ALA A 133 -5.32 3.80 -2.79
C ALA A 133 -6.19 4.31 -3.94
N ASP A 134 -6.75 5.51 -3.78
CA ASP A 134 -7.34 6.27 -4.87
C ASP A 134 -6.25 6.90 -5.76
N TYR A 135 -6.66 7.53 -6.85
CA TYR A 135 -5.74 7.92 -7.92
C TYR A 135 -4.60 8.88 -7.49
N PRO A 136 -4.87 9.97 -6.73
CA PRO A 136 -3.79 10.86 -6.30
C PRO A 136 -2.78 10.13 -5.40
N GLU A 137 -3.25 9.24 -4.54
CA GLU A 137 -2.47 8.43 -3.62
C GLU A 137 -1.68 7.35 -4.37
N GLN A 138 -2.25 6.73 -5.42
CA GLN A 138 -1.52 5.85 -6.32
C GLN A 138 -0.38 6.60 -7.01
N CYS A 139 -0.59 7.84 -7.43
CA CYS A 139 0.48 8.67 -8.00
C CYS A 139 1.57 8.96 -6.96
N LEU A 140 1.20 9.21 -5.70
CA LEU A 140 2.16 9.41 -4.60
C LEU A 140 3.00 8.14 -4.35
N VAL A 141 2.35 6.98 -4.25
CA VAL A 141 3.00 5.68 -3.99
C VAL A 141 3.92 5.29 -5.14
N THR A 142 3.52 5.53 -6.38
CA THR A 142 4.32 5.15 -7.57
C THR A 142 5.33 6.22 -8.00
N CYS A 143 5.38 7.36 -7.30
CA CYS A 143 6.12 8.55 -7.72
C CYS A 143 5.72 9.05 -9.13
N SER A 144 4.50 8.76 -9.56
CA SER A 144 3.96 9.18 -10.85
C SER A 144 3.49 10.63 -10.80
N LYS A 145 3.51 11.29 -11.97
CA LYS A 145 2.97 12.63 -12.11
C LYS A 145 1.44 12.56 -12.07
N TYR A 146 0.80 13.52 -11.41
CA TYR A 146 -0.65 13.63 -11.50
C TYR A 146 -1.08 13.81 -12.96
N GLY A 147 -2.07 13.04 -13.39
CA GLY A 147 -2.49 12.96 -14.79
C GLY A 147 -1.69 11.96 -15.62
N SER A 148 -0.82 11.11 -15.06
CA SER A 148 -0.25 9.96 -15.78
C SER A 148 -0.79 8.64 -15.24
N CYS A 149 -0.60 7.55 -15.98
CA CYS A 149 -0.96 6.22 -15.48
C CYS A 149 0.07 5.80 -14.41
N PRO A 150 -0.36 5.34 -13.21
CA PRO A 150 0.56 4.84 -12.18
C PRO A 150 1.02 3.40 -12.44
N LYS A 151 0.49 2.75 -13.49
CA LYS A 151 0.77 1.34 -13.81
C LYS A 151 1.61 1.17 -15.08
N CYS A 152 1.48 2.10 -16.02
CA CYS A 152 2.07 2.01 -17.35
C CYS A 152 2.68 3.38 -17.75
N GLN A 153 3.30 3.47 -18.92
CA GLN A 153 3.98 4.70 -19.36
C GLN A 153 3.07 5.72 -20.06
N ALA A 154 1.75 5.50 -20.07
CA ALA A 154 0.79 6.40 -20.71
C ALA A 154 0.86 7.81 -20.10
N GLY A 155 1.02 8.80 -20.99
CA GLY A 155 1.00 10.20 -20.65
C GLY A 155 -0.42 10.72 -20.41
N PRO A 156 -0.57 12.01 -20.02
CA PRO A 156 -1.88 12.61 -19.76
C PRO A 156 -2.83 12.60 -20.95
N ASP A 157 -2.29 12.71 -22.16
CA ASP A 157 -3.07 12.74 -23.40
C ASP A 157 -3.48 11.34 -23.88
N ASP A 158 -2.93 10.29 -23.24
CA ASP A 158 -3.08 8.89 -23.66
C ASP A 158 -3.92 8.07 -22.67
N LEU A 159 -4.47 8.69 -21.63
CA LEU A 159 -5.22 7.99 -20.56
C LEU A 159 -6.57 7.43 -21.02
N ASP A 160 -7.16 8.02 -22.06
CA ASP A 160 -8.44 7.61 -22.64
C ASP A 160 -8.29 6.57 -23.77
N LEU A 161 -7.05 6.17 -24.08
CA LEU A 161 -6.79 5.14 -25.09
C LEU A 161 -7.12 3.77 -24.52
N ASP A 162 -7.89 2.98 -25.28
CA ASP A 162 -8.19 1.59 -24.93
C ASP A 162 -6.90 0.80 -24.73
N ASP A 163 -6.87 -0.15 -23.77
CA ASP A 163 -5.67 -0.94 -23.42
C ASP A 163 -5.04 -1.59 -24.68
N ASP A 164 -5.87 -1.98 -25.66
CA ASP A 164 -5.50 -2.54 -26.97
C ASP A 164 -4.80 -1.57 -27.94
N THR A 165 -4.90 -0.26 -27.70
CA THR A 165 -4.27 0.80 -28.51
C THR A 165 -2.99 1.35 -27.89
N VAL A 166 -2.71 1.05 -26.63
CA VAL A 166 -1.46 1.43 -25.96
C VAL A 166 -0.33 0.50 -26.45
N PRO A 167 0.75 1.04 -27.05
CA PRO A 167 1.87 0.23 -27.54
C PRO A 167 2.40 -0.71 -26.46
N ALA A 168 2.83 -1.93 -26.81
CA ALA A 168 3.37 -2.90 -25.84
C ALA A 168 4.58 -2.37 -25.04
N LEU A 169 5.29 -1.37 -25.57
CA LEU A 169 6.38 -0.66 -24.89
C LEU A 169 5.91 0.31 -23.80
N MET A 170 4.63 0.69 -23.82
CA MET A 170 3.99 1.60 -22.88
C MET A 170 3.11 0.88 -21.85
N ARG A 171 2.91 -0.44 -21.96
CA ARG A 171 2.16 -1.26 -21.00
C ARG A 171 3.01 -1.69 -19.81
#